data_AF-A0A8S4R9Z0-F1
#
_entry.id   AF-A0A8S4R9Z0-F1
#
_cell.length_a   1.000
_cell.length_b   1.000
_cell.length_c   1.000
_cell.angle_alpha   90.00
_cell.angle_beta   90.00
_cell.angle_gamma   90.00
#
_symmetry.space_group_name_H-M   'P 1'
#
loop_
_entity.id
_entity.type
_entity.pdbx_description
1 polymer ?
#
loop_
_entity_poly.entity_id
_entity_poly.type
_entity_poly.pdbx_seq_one_letter_code
_entity_poly.pdbx_strand_id
1 'polypeptide(L)'
;MHPLLARHFKHFLADTQHGFTSGLSVETNLGSFTSDLIAEVDTDFSSAFDKVDHQILVNKLSQYGIGPPLIKWFESYLHQRPQTVVVNGFESERYIARSGVPQGYHLGTLLFLAFINDITIVVKHCKCSLFADDLKIYKTAKSDEDIKLIQEDLNRIIARQ
;
A
#
# COMPACT_ATOMS: atom_id res chain seq x y z
N MET A 1 -14.46 11.33 4.81
CA MET A 1 -13.00 11.55 4.95
C MET A 1 -12.78 13.04 5.13
N HIS A 2 -11.99 13.51 6.11
CA HIS A 2 -11.72 14.95 6.23
C HIS A 2 -10.95 15.41 4.98
N PRO A 3 -11.50 16.31 4.13
CA PRO A 3 -10.90 16.64 2.84
C PRO A 3 -9.44 17.12 2.92
N LEU A 4 -9.08 17.74 4.06
CA LEU A 4 -7.73 18.22 4.31
C LEU A 4 -6.68 17.11 4.42
N LEU A 5 -7.02 15.97 5.03
CA LEU A 5 -6.08 14.83 5.15
C LEU A 5 -5.82 14.24 3.76
N ALA A 6 -6.87 13.93 3.01
CA ALA A 6 -6.75 13.42 1.64
C ALA A 6 -5.88 14.32 0.76
N ARG A 7 -6.11 15.65 0.83
CA ARG A 7 -5.34 16.64 0.08
C ARG A 7 -3.87 16.68 0.52
N HIS A 8 -3.61 16.61 1.83
CA HIS A 8 -2.24 16.59 2.36
C HIS A 8 -1.46 15.38 1.87
N PHE A 9 -2.05 14.18 1.94
CA PHE A 9 -1.40 12.94 1.50
C PHE A 9 -1.17 12.87 -0.01
N LYS A 10 -2.04 13.50 -0.82
CA LYS A 10 -1.92 13.44 -2.28
C LYS A 10 -0.54 13.86 -2.79
N HIS A 11 0.12 14.80 -2.12
CA HIS A 11 1.46 15.26 -2.51
C HIS A 11 2.59 14.29 -2.16
N PHE A 12 2.33 13.29 -1.31
CA PHE A 12 3.31 12.29 -0.89
C PHE A 12 3.12 10.95 -1.59
N LEU A 13 1.93 10.68 -2.14
CA LEU A 13 1.67 9.46 -2.89
C LEU A 13 2.44 9.47 -4.21
N ALA A 14 2.99 8.33 -4.59
CA ALA A 14 3.68 8.12 -5.85
C ALA A 14 2.72 8.39 -7.01
N ASP A 15 3.22 9.03 -8.07
CA ASP A 15 2.46 9.31 -9.29
C ASP A 15 1.97 8.02 -9.98
N THR A 16 2.57 6.89 -9.65
CA THR A 16 2.21 5.55 -10.13
C THR A 16 1.15 4.83 -9.27
N GLN A 17 0.59 5.49 -8.24
CA GLN A 17 -0.53 4.95 -7.47
C GLN A 17 -1.86 5.41 -8.09
N HIS A 18 -2.57 4.46 -8.71
CA HIS A 18 -3.86 4.69 -9.37
C HIS A 18 -5.05 4.27 -8.50
N GLY A 19 -4.83 3.47 -7.45
CA GLY A 19 -5.87 2.97 -6.57
C GLY A 19 -6.34 4.02 -5.57
N PHE A 20 -7.67 4.20 -5.47
CA PHE A 20 -8.32 5.10 -4.49
C PHE A 20 -7.86 6.58 -4.51
N THR A 21 -7.24 7.02 -5.59
CA THR A 21 -6.87 8.43 -5.85
C THR A 21 -7.89 9.11 -6.78
N SER A 22 -8.26 10.37 -6.52
CA SER A 22 -9.21 11.07 -7.39
C SER A 22 -8.60 11.38 -8.77
N GLY A 23 -9.29 10.94 -9.84
CA GLY A 23 -8.93 11.22 -11.24
C GLY A 23 -8.05 10.17 -11.91
N LEU A 24 -7.72 9.06 -11.23
CA LEU A 24 -7.08 7.89 -11.81
C LEU A 24 -8.04 6.70 -11.71
N SER A 25 -8.13 5.92 -12.77
CA SER A 25 -9.02 4.76 -12.89
C SER A 25 -8.24 3.52 -13.30
N VAL A 26 -8.93 2.38 -13.32
CA VAL A 26 -8.39 1.15 -13.91
C VAL A 26 -7.97 1.39 -15.36
N GLU A 27 -8.68 2.25 -16.10
CA GLU A 27 -8.36 2.56 -17.50
C GLU A 27 -7.10 3.41 -17.65
N THR A 28 -6.82 4.36 -16.74
CA THR A 28 -5.55 5.12 -16.78
C THR A 28 -4.38 4.28 -16.32
N ASN A 29 -4.61 3.33 -15.41
CA ASN A 29 -3.64 2.30 -15.09
C ASN A 29 -3.33 1.55 -16.39
N LEU A 30 -4.31 0.87 -17.01
CA LEU A 30 -4.16 0.09 -18.24
C LEU A 30 -3.61 0.90 -19.45
N GLY A 31 -3.97 2.18 -19.59
CA GLY A 31 -3.54 3.02 -20.71
C GLY A 31 -2.05 3.37 -20.71
N SER A 32 -1.39 3.33 -19.54
CA SER A 32 0.07 3.49 -19.45
C SER A 32 0.85 2.26 -19.94
N PHE A 33 0.17 1.15 -20.23
CA PHE A 33 0.77 -0.18 -20.47
C PHE A 33 0.99 -0.50 -21.95
N THR A 34 0.24 0.13 -22.86
CA THR A 34 0.09 -0.40 -24.22
C THR A 34 1.30 -0.20 -25.15
N SER A 35 2.32 0.57 -24.77
CA SER A 35 3.49 0.83 -25.63
C SER A 35 4.73 -0.03 -25.32
N ASP A 36 4.82 -0.69 -24.17
CA ASP A 36 6.14 -1.11 -23.61
C ASP A 36 6.33 -2.63 -23.37
N LEU A 37 5.36 -3.50 -23.63
CA LEU A 37 5.38 -4.84 -23.04
C LEU A 37 6.17 -5.92 -23.82
N ILE A 38 7.12 -6.58 -23.12
CA ILE A 38 7.57 -7.97 -23.41
C ILE A 38 7.58 -8.85 -22.13
N ALA A 39 7.63 -8.27 -20.91
CA ALA A 39 7.45 -9.00 -19.65
C ALA A 39 6.75 -8.16 -18.56
N GLU A 40 5.71 -8.73 -17.93
CA GLU A 40 4.93 -8.16 -16.83
C GLU A 40 4.88 -9.17 -15.68
N VAL A 41 5.02 -8.69 -14.45
CA VAL A 41 4.83 -9.49 -13.24
C VAL A 41 3.84 -8.78 -12.32
N ASP A 42 2.72 -9.45 -12.09
CA ASP A 42 1.72 -9.04 -11.12
C ASP A 42 2.03 -9.68 -9.77
N THR A 43 2.03 -8.85 -8.72
CA THR A 43 2.23 -9.29 -7.34
C THR A 43 1.01 -8.97 -6.51
N ASP A 44 0.57 -9.95 -5.73
CA ASP A 44 -0.57 -9.87 -4.82
C ASP A 44 -0.07 -10.03 -3.38
N PHE A 45 -0.33 -9.01 -2.54
CA PHE A 45 0.03 -9.04 -1.13
C PHE A 45 -1.07 -9.73 -0.32
N SER A 46 -0.83 -10.99 0.05
CA SER A 46 -1.74 -11.73 0.93
C SER A 46 -2.07 -10.98 2.23
N SER A 47 -3.35 -10.67 2.42
CA SER A 47 -3.88 -9.96 3.60
C SER A 47 -3.15 -8.64 3.88
N ALA A 48 -2.86 -7.85 2.83
CA ALA A 48 -2.04 -6.64 2.91
C ALA A 48 -2.50 -5.67 4.02
N PHE A 49 -3.81 -5.47 4.12
CA PHE A 49 -4.42 -4.58 5.11
C PHE A 49 -4.25 -5.08 6.55
N ASP A 50 -4.11 -6.39 6.77
CA ASP A 50 -4.01 -6.99 8.12
C ASP A 50 -2.56 -7.08 8.62
N LYS A 51 -1.59 -6.90 7.71
CA LYS A 51 -0.15 -7.02 7.99
C LYS A 51 0.56 -5.68 8.19
N VAL A 52 -0.16 -4.56 8.15
CA VAL A 52 0.43 -3.23 8.34
C VAL A 52 1.02 -3.08 9.75
N ASP A 53 2.34 -2.92 9.86
CA ASP A 53 2.98 -2.64 11.14
C ASP A 53 2.62 -1.22 11.62
N HIS A 54 2.07 -1.12 12.82
CA HIS A 54 1.57 0.14 13.38
C HIS A 54 2.69 1.14 13.63
N GLN A 55 3.87 0.69 14.09
CA GLN A 55 4.98 1.57 14.41
C GLN A 55 5.61 2.15 13.14
N ILE A 56 5.80 1.30 12.11
CA ILE A 56 6.28 1.74 10.80
C ILE A 56 5.31 2.74 10.18
N LEU A 57 4.01 2.46 10.22
CA LEU A 57 2.98 3.37 9.71
C LEU A 57 3.04 4.72 10.45
N VAL A 58 3.04 4.74 11.78
CA VAL A 58 3.11 5.97 12.58
C VAL A 58 4.37 6.79 12.26
N ASN A 59 5.52 6.13 12.12
CA ASN A 59 6.77 6.78 11.74
C ASN A 59 6.68 7.42 10.34
N LYS A 60 6.08 6.72 9.37
CA LYS A 60 5.83 7.25 8.02
C LYS A 60 4.91 8.47 8.05
N LEU A 61 3.81 8.41 8.82
CA LEU A 61 2.90 9.54 8.99
C LEU A 61 3.63 10.79 9.52
N SER A 62 4.56 10.61 10.47
CA SER A 62 5.38 11.70 10.98
C SER A 62 6.33 12.26 9.91
N GLN A 63 6.91 11.41 9.06
CA GLN A 63 7.78 11.82 7.95
C GLN A 63 7.00 12.59 6.87
N TYR A 64 5.71 12.32 6.70
CA TYR A 64 4.81 13.10 5.86
C TYR A 64 4.37 14.44 6.48
N GLY A 65 5.01 14.87 7.58
CA GLY A 65 4.77 16.17 8.20
C GLY A 65 3.49 16.25 9.03
N ILE A 66 2.91 15.11 9.41
CA ILE A 66 1.77 15.11 10.34
C ILE A 66 2.25 15.51 11.73
N GLY A 67 1.62 16.54 12.29
CA GLY A 67 2.00 17.07 13.60
C GLY A 67 1.69 16.13 14.78
N PRO A 68 2.37 16.31 15.93
CA PRO A 68 2.26 15.42 17.10
C PRO A 68 0.83 15.14 17.62
N PRO A 69 -0.11 16.10 17.65
CA PRO A 69 -1.47 15.82 18.12
C PRO A 69 -2.19 14.78 17.27
N LEU A 70 -2.00 14.84 15.95
CA LEU A 70 -2.66 13.93 15.01
C LEU A 70 -1.94 12.58 14.95
N ILE A 71 -0.62 12.56 15.15
CA ILE A 71 0.13 11.31 15.36
C ILE A 71 -0.39 10.54 16.57
N LYS A 72 -0.56 11.20 17.73
CA LYS A 72 -1.13 10.56 18.93
C LYS A 72 -2.54 10.02 18.68
N TRP A 73 -3.32 10.72 17.86
CA TRP A 73 -4.64 10.25 17.45
C TRP A 73 -4.54 8.99 16.58
N PHE A 74 -3.59 8.92 15.64
CA PHE A 74 -3.35 7.71 14.84
C PHE A 74 -2.83 6.53 15.67
N GLU A 75 -1.92 6.78 16.61
CA GLU A 75 -1.46 5.75 17.57
C GLU A 75 -2.64 5.18 18.35
N SER A 76 -3.50 6.04 18.90
CA SER A 76 -4.73 5.62 19.59
C SER A 76 -5.73 4.91 18.66
N TYR A 77 -5.84 5.35 17.40
CA TYR A 77 -6.72 4.73 16.41
C TYR A 77 -6.29 3.30 16.03
N LEU A 78 -4.98 3.01 16.05
CA LEU A 78 -4.41 1.72 15.67
C LEU A 78 -4.21 0.79 16.88
N HIS A 79 -3.87 1.35 18.05
CA HIS A 79 -3.47 0.59 19.23
C HIS A 79 -4.65 -0.05 19.96
N GLN A 80 -4.47 -1.30 20.44
CA GLN A 80 -5.39 -2.00 21.33
C GLN A 80 -6.86 -1.98 20.89
N ARG A 81 -7.15 -2.25 19.62
CA ARG A 81 -8.53 -2.47 19.18
C ARG A 81 -8.93 -3.93 19.39
N PRO A 82 -9.77 -4.24 20.40
CA PRO A 82 -10.38 -5.55 20.49
C PRO A 82 -11.38 -5.74 19.34
N GLN A 83 -11.33 -6.91 18.73
CA GLN A 83 -12.24 -7.38 17.69
C GLN A 83 -12.88 -8.68 18.17
N THR A 84 -14.15 -8.89 17.84
CA THR A 84 -14.85 -10.16 18.02
C THR A 84 -15.58 -10.49 16.72
N VAL A 85 -15.71 -11.79 16.45
CA VAL A 85 -16.45 -12.30 15.29
C VAL A 85 -17.71 -12.96 15.81
N VAL A 86 -18.87 -12.58 15.25
CA VAL A 86 -20.14 -13.21 15.56
C VAL A 86 -20.60 -14.04 14.37
N VAL A 87 -20.76 -15.36 14.58
CA VAL A 87 -21.27 -16.29 13.55
C VAL A 87 -22.46 -17.04 14.12
N ASN A 88 -23.62 -16.98 13.46
CA ASN A 88 -24.85 -17.64 13.90
C ASN A 88 -25.25 -17.33 15.36
N GLY A 89 -24.96 -16.11 15.82
CA GLY A 89 -25.25 -15.67 17.20
C GLY A 89 -24.22 -16.10 18.25
N PHE A 90 -23.16 -16.82 17.87
CA PHE A 90 -22.04 -17.15 18.73
C PHE A 90 -20.91 -16.13 18.55
N GLU A 91 -20.44 -15.54 19.65
CA GLU A 91 -19.34 -14.57 19.67
C GLU A 91 -18.01 -15.25 19.97
N SER A 92 -16.96 -14.89 19.24
CA SER A 92 -15.59 -15.33 19.51
C SER A 92 -15.01 -14.68 20.76
N GLU A 93 -13.89 -15.20 21.24
CA GLU A 93 -13.06 -14.46 22.19
C GLU A 93 -12.58 -13.13 21.59
N ARG A 94 -12.28 -12.16 22.47
CA ARG A 94 -11.71 -10.87 22.07
C ARG A 94 -10.30 -11.07 21.53
N TYR A 95 -10.11 -10.69 20.27
CA TYR A 95 -8.82 -10.64 19.62
C TYR A 95 -8.29 -9.20 19.59
N ILE A 96 -7.05 -8.99 20.02
CA ILE A 96 -6.39 -7.68 19.89
C ILE A 96 -5.47 -7.74 18.68
N ALA A 97 -5.82 -7.00 17.64
CA ALA A 97 -5.00 -6.89 16.44
C ALA A 97 -3.69 -6.15 16.78
N ARG A 98 -2.55 -6.82 16.55
CA ARG A 98 -1.21 -6.25 16.73
C ARG A 98 -0.64 -5.60 15.47
N SER A 99 -1.28 -5.86 14.34
CA SER A 99 -0.96 -5.32 13.03
C SER A 99 -2.25 -5.07 12.26
N GLY A 100 -2.13 -4.36 11.16
CA GLY A 100 -3.19 -4.09 10.23
C GLY A 100 -3.92 -2.78 10.49
N VAL A 101 -4.67 -2.34 9.49
CA VAL A 101 -5.55 -1.18 9.56
C VAL A 101 -7.01 -1.64 9.53
N PRO A 102 -7.91 -1.00 10.28
CA PRO A 102 -9.33 -1.36 10.25
C PRO A 102 -9.91 -1.25 8.83
N GLN A 103 -10.36 -2.37 8.26
CA GLN A 103 -11.02 -2.44 6.97
C GLN A 103 -12.46 -1.89 7.08
N GLY A 104 -12.97 -1.25 6.03
CA GLY A 104 -14.36 -0.73 6.00
C GLY A 104 -14.53 0.77 6.23
N TYR A 105 -13.45 1.51 6.46
CA TYR A 105 -13.49 2.97 6.57
C TYR A 105 -12.46 3.62 5.65
N HIS A 106 -12.85 4.74 5.02
CA HIS A 106 -11.99 5.54 4.13
C HIS A 106 -10.59 5.85 4.69
N LEU A 107 -10.45 5.92 6.02
CA LEU A 107 -9.17 6.16 6.66
C LEU A 107 -8.24 4.94 6.64
N GLY A 108 -8.75 3.72 6.80
CA GLY A 108 -7.95 2.51 6.72
C GLY A 108 -7.25 2.40 5.36
N THR A 109 -8.00 2.68 4.28
CA THR A 109 -7.44 2.77 2.92
C THR A 109 -6.35 3.82 2.80
N LEU A 110 -6.56 5.03 3.33
CA LEU A 110 -5.54 6.09 3.27
C LEU A 110 -4.26 5.71 4.03
N LEU A 111 -4.41 5.09 5.20
CA LEU A 111 -3.28 4.63 6.01
C LEU A 111 -2.52 3.49 5.33
N PHE A 112 -3.25 2.57 4.67
CA PHE A 112 -2.64 1.52 3.86
C PHE A 112 -1.88 2.11 2.67
N LEU A 113 -2.46 3.06 1.93
CA LEU A 113 -1.77 3.74 0.83
C LEU A 113 -0.50 4.44 1.32
N ALA A 114 -0.58 5.16 2.44
CA ALA A 114 0.58 5.79 3.06
C ALA A 114 1.65 4.77 3.47
N PHE A 115 1.24 3.57 3.87
CA PHE A 115 2.15 2.47 4.21
C PHE A 115 2.83 1.90 2.97
N ILE A 116 2.09 1.51 1.93
CA ILE A 116 2.65 0.80 0.76
C ILE A 116 3.43 1.72 -0.18
N ASN A 117 3.23 3.04 -0.09
CA ASN A 117 3.73 4.02 -1.06
C ASN A 117 5.25 3.94 -1.35
N ASP A 118 6.07 3.61 -0.35
CA ASP A 118 7.52 3.53 -0.47
C ASP A 118 8.01 2.28 -1.22
N ILE A 119 7.13 1.32 -1.52
CA ILE A 119 7.50 0.13 -2.31
C ILE A 119 7.95 0.50 -3.71
N THR A 120 7.45 1.62 -4.25
CA THR A 120 7.86 2.17 -5.55
C THR A 120 9.34 2.59 -5.55
N ILE A 121 9.90 2.97 -4.40
CA ILE A 121 11.29 3.38 -4.24
C ILE A 121 12.22 2.15 -4.24
N VAL A 122 11.70 0.98 -3.87
CA VAL A 122 12.44 -0.29 -3.80
C VAL A 122 12.75 -0.83 -5.20
N VAL A 123 11.83 -0.64 -6.15
CA VAL A 123 11.99 -1.00 -7.56
C VAL A 123 12.96 -0.04 -8.23
N LYS A 124 14.09 -0.53 -8.77
CA LYS A 124 15.13 0.32 -9.39
C LYS A 124 15.24 0.17 -10.90
N HIS A 125 14.92 -1.00 -11.43
CA HIS A 125 15.19 -1.36 -12.82
C HIS A 125 13.92 -1.50 -13.67
N CYS A 126 12.80 -1.83 -13.02
CA CYS A 126 11.49 -1.93 -13.64
C CYS A 126 10.68 -0.64 -13.45
N LYS A 127 9.67 -0.46 -14.30
CA LYS A 127 8.56 0.43 -13.99
C LYS A 127 7.63 -0.28 -13.01
N CYS A 128 6.94 0.49 -12.18
CA CYS A 128 5.93 -0.04 -11.27
C CYS A 128 4.64 0.74 -11.38
N SER A 129 3.52 0.06 -11.15
CA SER A 129 2.20 0.66 -10.98
C SER A 129 1.55 0.04 -9.75
N LEU A 130 0.94 0.87 -8.92
CA LEU A 130 0.19 0.44 -7.75
C LEU A 130 -1.28 0.70 -7.96
N PHE A 131 -2.09 -0.27 -7.58
CA PHE A 131 -3.53 -0.12 -7.45
C PHE A 131 -3.96 -0.69 -6.10
N ALA A 132 -4.04 0.18 -5.09
CA ALA A 132 -4.25 -0.25 -3.71
C ALA A 132 -3.16 -1.21 -3.25
N ASP A 133 -3.50 -2.47 -2.97
CA ASP A 133 -2.61 -3.57 -2.63
C ASP A 133 -2.05 -4.31 -3.85
N ASP A 134 -2.57 -4.11 -5.05
CA ASP A 134 -1.97 -4.69 -6.25
C ASP A 134 -0.72 -3.90 -6.66
N LEU A 135 0.44 -4.56 -6.66
CA LEU A 135 1.67 -4.03 -7.23
C LEU A 135 1.97 -4.75 -8.54
N LYS A 136 2.07 -3.97 -9.61
CA LYS A 136 2.52 -4.42 -10.92
C LYS A 136 3.92 -3.92 -11.16
N ILE A 137 4.83 -4.79 -11.58
CA ILE A 137 6.14 -4.39 -12.09
C ILE A 137 6.29 -4.85 -13.52
N TYR A 138 6.85 -3.99 -14.37
CA TYR A 138 6.97 -4.28 -15.79
C TYR A 138 8.21 -3.64 -16.40
N LYS A 139 8.79 -4.33 -17.38
CA LYS A 139 9.97 -3.90 -18.12
C LYS A 139 10.01 -4.62 -19.46
N THR A 140 10.45 -3.93 -20.51
CA THR A 140 10.75 -4.59 -21.79
C THR A 140 12.00 -5.46 -21.63
N ALA A 141 11.86 -6.78 -21.64
CA ALA A 141 13.00 -7.70 -21.62
C ALA A 141 13.47 -8.01 -23.04
N LYS A 142 14.69 -7.58 -23.39
CA LYS A 142 15.31 -7.86 -24.70
C LYS A 142 16.55 -8.76 -24.59
N SER A 143 16.99 -9.02 -23.37
CA SER A 143 18.19 -9.79 -23.05
C SER A 143 18.04 -10.56 -21.74
N ASP A 144 18.87 -11.58 -21.54
CA ASP A 144 18.95 -12.29 -20.25
C ASP A 144 19.34 -11.37 -19.09
N GLU A 145 20.05 -10.28 -19.38
CA GLU A 145 20.40 -9.28 -18.38
C GLU A 145 19.16 -8.52 -17.90
N ASP A 146 18.23 -8.19 -18.80
CA ASP A 146 16.95 -7.57 -18.39
C ASP A 146 16.16 -8.49 -17.46
N ILE A 147 16.18 -9.80 -17.72
CA ILE A 147 15.51 -10.80 -16.87
C ILE A 147 16.13 -10.82 -15.47
N LYS A 148 17.47 -10.77 -15.36
CA LYS A 148 18.16 -10.70 -14.06
C LYS A 148 17.77 -9.43 -13.31
N LEU A 149 17.72 -8.27 -13.98
CA LEU A 149 17.33 -7.01 -13.35
C LEU A 149 15.89 -7.03 -12.85
N ILE A 150 14.96 -7.68 -13.57
CA ILE A 150 13.59 -7.91 -13.10
C ILE A 150 13.60 -8.78 -11.84
N GLN A 151 14.38 -9.87 -11.85
CA GLN A 151 14.51 -10.76 -10.68
C GLN A 151 15.14 -10.05 -9.47
N GLU A 152 16.10 -9.15 -9.68
CA GLU A 152 16.69 -8.35 -8.61
C GLU A 152 15.64 -7.44 -7.94
N ASP A 153 14.80 -6.78 -8.73
CA ASP A 153 13.71 -5.97 -8.18
C ASP A 153 12.68 -6.83 -7.43
N LEU A 154 12.32 -8.01 -7.95
CA LEU A 154 11.46 -8.97 -7.25
C LEU A 154 12.06 -9.40 -5.91
N ASN A 155 13.35 -9.72 -5.88
CA ASN A 155 14.05 -10.11 -4.66
C ASN A 155 14.03 -8.99 -3.62
N ARG A 156 14.18 -7.72 -4.05
CA ARG A 156 14.09 -6.55 -3.17
C ARG A 156 12.68 -6.35 -2.59
N ILE A 157 11.64 -6.61 -3.38
CA ILE A 157 10.24 -6.56 -2.92
C ILE A 157 9.98 -7.64 -1.87
N ILE A 158 10.40 -8.88 -2.13
CA ILE A 158 10.16 -10.01 -1.22
C ILE A 158 10.90 -9.82 0.11
N ALA A 159 12.13 -9.26 0.09
CA ALA A 159 12.91 -9.01 1.30
C ALA A 159 12.29 -7.96 2.26
N ARG A 160 11.20 -7.30 1.85
CA ARG A 160 10.49 -6.27 2.63
C ARG A 160 9.12 -6.72 3.14
N GLN A 161 8.68 -7.94 2.81
CA GLN A 161 7.43 -8.52 3.34
C GLN A 161 7.55 -8.96 4.80
#